data_AF-A0A5C7ABE4-F1
#
_entry.id   AF-A0A5C7ABE4-F1
#
_cell.length_a   1.000
_cell.length_b   1.000
_cell.length_c   1.000
_cell.angle_alpha   90.00
_cell.angle_beta   90.00
_cell.angle_gamma   90.00
#
_symmetry.space_group_name_H-M   'P 1'
#
loop_
_entity.id
_entity.type
_entity.pdbx_description
1 polymer ?
#
loop_
_entity_poly.entity_id
_entity_poly.type
_entity_poly.pdbx_seq_one_letter_code
_entity_poly.pdbx_strand_id
1 'polypeptide(L)'
;MQGPTFQFKLRPVEQVQPWGGPTDPNLHWFGLTDGEYWIQVGDRRLFEYSDAAQTRFGVSRFCDYQVVRLLEDVLDLAPYALEPIPEELRRYIALDESSGWDHFWSKWCATIDERDSSEEVLGLLDDAGSWLGRRTLDSGYLTPSTNVVMWSDSNSVHIQWDNRGKLLDGCQTWSAQFGAWNIPRAAFRAEVLGFHERLVEQMAQRVLQVAQGALAENIRIDIEELRREQLVRERSIDRALELPAPPTDWSAVAAAIRELEARSAGVSSHALVRGAVP
;
A
#
# COMPACT_ATOMS: atom_id res chain seq x y z
N MET A 1 22.18 15.13 -1.20
CA MET A 1 20.76 14.93 -1.54
C MET A 1 20.44 13.47 -1.34
N GLN A 2 19.40 13.14 -0.58
CA GLN A 2 18.87 11.78 -0.58
C GLN A 2 18.21 11.53 -1.94
N GLY A 3 18.37 10.33 -2.49
CA GLY A 3 17.72 9.94 -3.75
C GLY A 3 16.20 9.80 -3.59
N PRO A 4 15.46 9.57 -4.69
CA PRO A 4 14.00 9.43 -4.65
C PRO A 4 13.51 8.36 -3.64
N THR A 5 12.30 8.54 -3.10
CA THR A 5 11.67 7.59 -2.16
C THR A 5 11.16 6.36 -2.90
N PHE A 6 10.36 6.55 -3.96
CA PHE A 6 9.82 5.44 -4.75
C PHE A 6 10.77 5.10 -5.90
N GLN A 7 11.36 3.91 -5.84
CA GLN A 7 12.41 3.48 -6.74
C GLN A 7 11.94 2.33 -7.61
N PHE A 8 12.35 2.32 -8.88
CA PHE A 8 12.02 1.25 -9.79
C PHE A 8 13.04 1.13 -10.93
N LYS A 9 13.01 -0.03 -11.60
CA LYS A 9 13.70 -0.30 -12.86
C LYS A 9 12.80 -1.13 -13.74
N LEU A 10 12.50 -0.63 -14.94
CA LEU A 10 11.80 -1.43 -15.94
C LEU A 10 12.74 -2.46 -16.56
N ARG A 11 12.25 -3.69 -16.71
CA ARG A 11 12.94 -4.74 -17.48
C ARG A 11 13.07 -4.30 -18.94
N PRO A 12 14.18 -4.59 -19.66
CA PRO A 12 14.29 -4.29 -21.08
C PRO A 12 13.09 -4.83 -21.87
N VAL A 13 12.63 -4.09 -22.89
CA VAL A 13 11.35 -4.39 -23.57
C VAL A 13 11.35 -5.77 -24.22
N GLU A 14 12.49 -6.21 -24.73
CA GLU A 14 12.73 -7.51 -25.35
C GLU A 14 12.76 -8.68 -24.35
N GLN A 15 12.88 -8.38 -23.05
CA GLN A 15 12.88 -9.37 -21.97
C GLN A 15 11.53 -9.46 -21.25
N VAL A 16 10.59 -8.56 -21.55
CA VAL A 16 9.24 -8.59 -20.99
C VAL A 16 8.54 -9.86 -21.44
N GLN A 17 8.09 -10.66 -20.47
CA GLN A 17 7.41 -11.91 -20.77
C GLN A 17 5.98 -11.63 -21.26
N PRO A 18 5.60 -12.11 -22.46
CA PRO A 18 4.23 -11.99 -22.92
C PRO A 18 3.29 -12.84 -22.07
N TRP A 19 2.05 -12.38 -21.99
CA TRP A 19 0.97 -13.05 -21.29
C TRP A 19 0.21 -13.97 -22.27
N GLY A 20 -0.72 -14.76 -21.75
CA GLY A 20 -1.48 -15.72 -22.56
C GLY A 20 -0.77 -17.06 -22.72
N GLY A 21 -1.31 -17.91 -23.59
CA GLY A 21 -0.76 -19.24 -23.85
C GLY A 21 0.37 -19.22 -24.88
N PRO A 22 1.13 -20.32 -25.04
CA PRO A 22 2.21 -20.42 -26.02
C PRO A 22 1.80 -20.14 -27.48
N THR A 23 0.51 -20.27 -27.78
CA THR A 23 -0.06 -20.09 -29.13
C THR A 23 -0.72 -18.72 -29.35
N ASP A 24 -0.88 -17.89 -28.32
CA ASP A 24 -1.37 -16.50 -28.43
C ASP A 24 -0.67 -15.61 -27.40
N PRO A 25 0.67 -15.49 -27.46
CA PRO A 25 1.41 -14.61 -26.58
C PRO A 25 1.01 -13.17 -26.88
N ASN A 26 0.57 -12.45 -25.86
CA ASN A 26 0.09 -11.08 -26.01
C ASN A 26 0.60 -10.16 -24.91
N LEU A 27 0.71 -8.88 -25.22
CA LEU A 27 1.07 -7.83 -24.27
C LEU A 27 0.07 -6.67 -24.34
N HIS A 28 0.06 -5.91 -23.26
CA HIS A 28 -0.70 -4.69 -23.08
C HIS A 28 0.11 -3.75 -22.18
N TRP A 29 -0.38 -2.52 -21.98
CA TRP A 29 0.37 -1.47 -21.28
C TRP A 29 0.86 -1.90 -19.90
N PHE A 30 -0.01 -2.56 -19.10
CA PHE A 30 0.34 -3.08 -17.78
C PHE A 30 1.49 -4.09 -17.84
N GLY A 31 1.42 -5.09 -18.73
CA GLY A 31 2.48 -6.08 -18.91
C GLY A 31 3.83 -5.45 -19.30
N LEU A 32 3.82 -4.35 -20.04
CA LEU A 32 5.04 -3.61 -20.41
C LEU A 32 5.70 -2.86 -19.23
N THR A 33 5.04 -2.77 -18.07
CA THR A 33 5.61 -2.19 -16.84
C THR A 33 6.37 -3.20 -15.98
N ASP A 34 6.60 -4.41 -16.50
CA ASP A 34 7.40 -5.46 -15.87
C ASP A 34 8.79 -4.96 -15.46
N GLY A 35 9.20 -5.23 -14.23
CA GLY A 35 10.41 -4.68 -13.63
C GLY A 35 10.53 -4.91 -12.13
N GLU A 36 11.46 -4.20 -11.51
CA GLU A 36 11.70 -4.25 -10.06
C GLU A 36 11.35 -2.91 -9.40
N TYR A 37 10.86 -2.93 -8.16
CA TYR A 37 10.66 -1.71 -7.37
C TYR A 37 10.93 -1.88 -5.88
N TRP A 38 11.18 -0.76 -5.20
CA TRP A 38 11.30 -0.68 -3.75
C TRP A 38 10.99 0.73 -3.25
N ILE A 39 10.79 0.87 -1.93
CA ILE A 39 10.65 2.19 -1.29
C ILE A 39 11.88 2.44 -0.42
N GLN A 40 12.65 3.47 -0.74
CA GLN A 40 13.80 3.92 0.03
C GLN A 40 13.33 4.79 1.20
N VAL A 41 13.60 4.35 2.44
CA VAL A 41 13.27 5.09 3.66
C VAL A 41 14.50 5.17 4.57
N GLY A 42 15.16 6.33 4.60
CA GLY A 42 16.45 6.48 5.27
C GLY A 42 17.49 5.52 4.70
N ASP A 43 18.05 4.64 5.54
CA ASP A 43 19.00 3.58 5.17
C ASP A 43 18.31 2.23 4.85
N ARG A 44 16.99 2.14 5.00
CA ARG A 44 16.20 0.92 4.78
C ARG A 44 15.52 0.92 3.43
N ARG A 45 15.11 -0.27 2.99
CA ARG A 45 14.38 -0.50 1.74
C ARG A 45 13.18 -1.37 2.04
N LEU A 46 11.98 -0.83 1.88
CA LEU A 46 10.75 -1.61 1.88
C LEU A 46 10.64 -2.32 0.53
N PHE A 47 9.98 -3.49 0.49
CA PHE A 47 9.92 -4.36 -0.68
C PHE A 47 11.29 -4.92 -1.13
N GLU A 48 12.28 -4.93 -0.23
CA GLU A 48 13.50 -5.72 -0.39
C GLU A 48 13.34 -7.05 0.36
N TYR A 49 13.57 -8.16 -0.34
CA TYR A 49 13.58 -9.48 0.27
C TYR A 49 14.82 -9.67 1.14
N SER A 50 14.66 -10.36 2.27
CA SER A 50 15.78 -10.70 3.14
C SER A 50 16.77 -11.64 2.42
N ASP A 51 18.03 -11.62 2.82
CA ASP A 51 19.04 -12.54 2.26
C ASP A 51 18.65 -14.02 2.47
N ALA A 52 17.96 -14.31 3.57
CA ALA A 52 17.43 -15.65 3.85
C ALA A 52 16.34 -16.05 2.84
N ALA A 53 15.42 -15.14 2.51
CA ALA A 53 14.38 -15.40 1.53
C ALA A 53 14.96 -15.55 0.11
N GLN A 54 15.89 -14.68 -0.28
CA GLN A 54 16.61 -14.76 -1.55
C GLN A 54 17.32 -16.12 -1.69
N THR A 55 18.07 -16.53 -0.67
CA THR A 55 18.82 -17.80 -0.68
C THR A 55 17.89 -19.02 -0.71
N ARG A 56 16.80 -18.99 0.06
CA ARG A 56 15.92 -20.15 0.22
C ARG A 56 14.95 -20.35 -0.95
N PHE A 57 14.41 -19.26 -1.49
CA PHE A 57 13.35 -19.31 -2.50
C PHE A 57 13.81 -18.87 -3.89
N GLY A 58 15.04 -18.37 -4.03
CA GLY A 58 15.56 -17.89 -5.31
C GLY A 58 14.83 -16.64 -5.83
N VAL A 59 14.17 -15.89 -4.94
CA VAL A 59 13.51 -14.63 -5.30
C VAL A 59 14.54 -13.55 -5.59
N SER A 60 14.18 -12.61 -6.47
CA SER A 60 14.94 -11.40 -6.72
C SER A 60 15.14 -10.58 -5.44
N ARG A 61 16.14 -9.68 -5.45
CA ARG A 61 16.41 -8.82 -4.29
C ARG A 61 15.24 -7.90 -3.96
N PHE A 62 14.63 -7.32 -4.98
CA PHE A 62 13.48 -6.43 -4.86
C PHE A 62 12.24 -7.12 -5.42
N CYS A 63 11.06 -6.53 -5.16
CA CYS A 63 9.82 -7.00 -5.78
C CYS A 63 9.92 -6.91 -7.29
N ASP A 64 9.95 -8.08 -7.94
CA ASP A 64 9.93 -8.27 -9.39
C ASP A 64 8.49 -8.47 -9.86
N TYR A 65 7.84 -7.36 -10.21
CA TYR A 65 6.42 -7.31 -10.57
C TYR A 65 6.16 -6.05 -11.42
N GLN A 66 4.97 -5.93 -12.01
CA GLN A 66 4.58 -4.73 -12.73
C GLN A 66 4.66 -3.47 -11.86
N VAL A 67 5.57 -2.56 -12.22
CA VAL A 67 5.88 -1.34 -11.46
C VAL A 67 4.65 -0.43 -11.33
N VAL A 68 3.74 -0.47 -12.30
CA VAL A 68 2.50 0.30 -12.23
C VAL A 68 1.63 -0.10 -11.03
N ARG A 69 1.72 -1.33 -10.52
CA ARG A 69 0.97 -1.71 -9.30
C ARG A 69 1.35 -0.82 -8.13
N LEU A 70 2.66 -0.69 -7.85
CA LEU A 70 3.12 0.21 -6.80
C LEU A 70 2.68 1.65 -7.06
N LEU A 71 2.71 2.11 -8.33
CA LEU A 71 2.22 3.45 -8.65
C LEU A 71 0.73 3.60 -8.33
N GLU A 72 -0.12 2.68 -8.77
CA GLU A 72 -1.57 2.68 -8.50
C GLU A 72 -1.83 2.70 -7.00
N ASP A 73 -1.18 1.82 -6.24
CA ASP A 73 -1.36 1.72 -4.79
C ASP A 73 -0.93 3.03 -4.09
N VAL A 74 0.17 3.66 -4.54
CA VAL A 74 0.63 4.95 -4.01
C VAL A 74 -0.32 6.08 -4.40
N LEU A 75 -0.83 6.12 -5.63
CA LEU A 75 -1.75 7.17 -6.08
C LEU A 75 -3.09 7.10 -5.34
N ASP A 76 -3.62 5.90 -5.10
CA ASP A 76 -4.86 5.71 -4.36
C ASP A 76 -4.70 6.08 -2.87
N LEU A 77 -3.53 5.81 -2.29
CA LEU A 77 -3.21 6.09 -0.90
C LEU A 77 -2.82 7.56 -0.63
N ALA A 78 -2.17 8.23 -1.59
CA ALA A 78 -1.57 9.55 -1.41
C ALA A 78 -2.51 10.63 -0.86
N PRO A 79 -3.77 10.78 -1.33
CA PRO A 79 -4.70 11.77 -0.76
C PRO A 79 -4.90 11.59 0.75
N TYR A 80 -5.04 10.35 1.20
CA TYR A 80 -5.30 10.02 2.60
C TYR A 80 -4.05 10.08 3.46
N ALA A 81 -2.89 9.70 2.91
CA ALA A 81 -1.60 9.88 3.59
C ALA A 81 -1.26 11.36 3.79
N LEU A 82 -1.64 12.23 2.84
CA LEU A 82 -1.44 13.68 2.92
C LEU A 82 -2.49 14.40 3.77
N GLU A 83 -3.64 13.79 4.04
CA GLU A 83 -4.65 14.31 4.95
C GLU A 83 -4.18 14.21 6.41
N PRO A 84 -4.04 15.34 7.13
CA PRO A 84 -3.52 15.34 8.48
C PRO A 84 -4.52 14.73 9.45
N ILE A 85 -4.04 13.81 10.28
CA ILE A 85 -4.85 13.14 11.29
C ILE A 85 -4.95 14.03 12.55
N PRO A 86 -6.17 14.21 13.11
CA PRO A 86 -6.37 14.85 14.41
C PRO A 86 -5.50 14.22 15.49
N GLU A 87 -4.95 15.04 16.38
CA GLU A 87 -3.93 14.60 17.35
C GLU A 87 -4.43 13.46 18.25
N GLU A 88 -5.69 13.54 18.66
CA GLU A 88 -6.35 12.56 19.51
C GLU A 88 -6.52 11.17 18.84
N LEU A 89 -6.48 11.11 17.50
CA LEU A 89 -6.65 9.87 16.74
C LEU A 89 -5.33 9.22 16.33
N ARG A 90 -4.20 9.94 16.38
CA ARG A 90 -2.89 9.43 15.94
C ARG A 90 -2.46 8.15 16.67
N ARG A 91 -2.87 8.00 17.93
CA ARG A 91 -2.58 6.81 18.75
C ARG A 91 -3.12 5.51 18.16
N TYR A 92 -4.12 5.55 17.27
CA TYR A 92 -4.75 4.35 16.69
C TYR A 92 -4.10 3.88 15.38
N ILE A 93 -3.20 4.68 14.81
CA ILE A 93 -2.50 4.36 13.55
C ILE A 93 -0.98 4.32 13.71
N ALA A 94 -0.44 5.08 14.67
CA ALA A 94 0.99 5.09 14.93
C ALA A 94 1.45 3.72 15.40
N LEU A 95 2.40 3.12 14.67
CA LEU A 95 3.05 1.88 15.07
C LEU A 95 4.18 2.16 16.06
N ASP A 96 4.23 1.38 17.14
CA ASP A 96 5.37 1.31 18.07
C ASP A 96 5.66 -0.14 18.49
N GLU A 97 6.72 -0.36 19.28
CA GLU A 97 7.10 -1.72 19.69
C GLU A 97 6.02 -2.44 20.51
N SER A 98 5.15 -1.68 21.18
CA SER A 98 4.07 -2.18 22.05
C SER A 98 2.73 -2.39 21.32
N SER A 99 2.57 -1.77 20.15
CA SER A 99 1.39 -1.82 19.29
C SER A 99 1.77 -2.36 17.91
N GLY A 100 1.78 -3.69 17.81
CA GLY A 100 1.97 -4.38 16.53
C GLY A 100 0.88 -4.03 15.52
N TRP A 101 1.10 -4.40 14.26
CA TRP A 101 0.24 -4.08 13.11
C TRP A 101 -1.28 -4.19 13.36
N ASP A 102 -1.74 -5.28 13.99
CA ASP A 102 -3.17 -5.56 14.18
C ASP A 102 -3.73 -5.04 15.52
N HIS A 103 -2.91 -4.36 16.34
CA HIS A 103 -3.24 -4.10 17.75
C HIS A 103 -4.60 -3.42 17.96
N PHE A 104 -4.87 -2.33 17.22
CA PHE A 104 -6.09 -1.54 17.43
C PHE A 104 -7.31 -2.16 16.75
N TRP A 105 -7.17 -2.63 15.52
CA TRP A 105 -8.26 -3.28 14.80
C TRP A 105 -8.72 -4.57 15.51
N SER A 106 -7.79 -5.46 15.87
CA SER A 106 -8.12 -6.66 16.65
C SER A 106 -8.73 -6.32 18.01
N LYS A 107 -8.27 -5.25 18.67
CA LYS A 107 -8.88 -4.80 19.93
C LYS A 107 -10.35 -4.42 19.73
N TRP A 108 -10.68 -3.64 18.69
CA TRP A 108 -12.07 -3.27 18.42
C TRP A 108 -12.93 -4.46 17.99
N CYS A 109 -12.43 -5.32 17.10
CA CYS A 109 -13.14 -6.54 16.73
C CYS A 109 -13.43 -7.45 17.93
N ALA A 110 -12.46 -7.61 18.84
CA ALA A 110 -12.62 -8.44 20.05
C ALA A 110 -13.62 -7.87 21.07
N THR A 111 -13.99 -6.60 20.94
CA THR A 111 -14.94 -5.94 21.87
C THR A 111 -16.40 -6.13 21.48
N ILE A 112 -16.62 -6.71 20.30
CA ILE A 112 -17.93 -7.06 19.77
C ILE A 112 -18.16 -8.55 20.03
N ASP A 113 -19.36 -8.89 20.52
CA ASP A 113 -19.79 -10.29 20.58
C ASP A 113 -19.90 -10.82 19.15
N GLU A 114 -19.19 -11.90 18.83
CA GLU A 114 -19.23 -12.54 17.49
C GLU A 114 -20.65 -12.94 17.06
N ARG A 115 -21.60 -13.01 18.00
CA ARG A 115 -23.03 -13.27 17.75
C ARG A 115 -23.84 -12.03 17.37
N ASP A 116 -23.31 -10.84 17.63
CA ASP A 116 -23.91 -9.56 17.25
C ASP A 116 -23.28 -9.04 15.95
N SER A 117 -23.76 -9.60 14.84
CA SER A 117 -23.42 -9.20 13.48
C SER A 117 -24.47 -8.24 12.88
N SER A 118 -25.11 -7.44 13.73
CA SER A 118 -26.08 -6.45 13.27
C SER A 118 -25.42 -5.40 12.36
N GLU A 119 -26.19 -4.86 11.40
CA GLU A 119 -25.71 -3.80 10.49
C GLU A 119 -25.20 -2.58 11.26
N GLU A 120 -25.77 -2.29 12.43
CA GLU A 120 -25.32 -1.20 13.31
C GLU A 120 -23.88 -1.43 13.81
N VAL A 121 -23.58 -2.65 14.27
CA VAL A 121 -22.25 -3.00 14.80
C VAL A 121 -21.21 -3.08 13.68
N LEU A 122 -21.58 -3.62 12.53
CA LEU A 122 -20.72 -3.62 11.34
C LEU A 122 -20.44 -2.21 10.83
N GLY A 123 -21.46 -1.35 10.79
CA GLY A 123 -21.31 0.07 10.46
C GLY A 123 -20.40 0.80 11.43
N LEU A 124 -20.53 0.53 12.73
CA LEU A 124 -19.68 1.12 13.77
C LEU A 124 -18.19 0.72 13.61
N LEU A 125 -17.91 -0.53 13.27
CA LEU A 125 -16.55 -0.99 12.96
C LEU A 125 -16.00 -0.32 11.71
N ASP A 126 -16.81 -0.20 10.66
CA ASP A 126 -16.40 0.44 9.41
C ASP A 126 -16.10 1.94 9.63
N ASP A 127 -16.96 2.65 10.36
CA ASP A 127 -16.75 4.05 10.74
C ASP A 127 -15.47 4.22 11.58
N ALA A 128 -15.18 3.27 12.48
CA ALA A 128 -14.00 3.34 13.34
C ALA A 128 -12.68 2.98 12.63
N GLY A 129 -12.69 2.13 11.59
CA GLY A 129 -11.46 1.57 11.03
C GLY A 129 -11.25 1.68 9.52
N SER A 130 -12.26 1.99 8.71
CA SER A 130 -12.11 2.10 7.24
C SER A 130 -11.01 3.09 6.83
N TRP A 131 -10.81 4.15 7.61
CA TRP A 131 -9.78 5.17 7.40
C TRP A 131 -8.34 4.65 7.57
N LEU A 132 -8.13 3.56 8.33
CA LEU A 132 -6.83 2.88 8.47
C LEU A 132 -6.46 2.15 7.19
N GLY A 133 -7.43 1.45 6.59
CA GLY A 133 -7.24 0.71 5.33
C GLY A 133 -6.82 1.63 4.18
N ARG A 134 -7.43 2.83 4.08
CA ARG A 134 -7.07 3.86 3.09
C ARG A 134 -5.66 4.44 3.22
N ARG A 135 -5.01 4.18 4.36
CA ARG A 135 -3.64 4.62 4.67
C ARG A 135 -2.65 3.46 4.69
N THR A 136 -3.12 2.26 4.37
CA THR A 136 -2.30 1.05 4.27
C THR A 136 -1.98 0.79 2.81
N LEU A 137 -0.71 0.60 2.48
CA LEU A 137 -0.29 0.32 1.12
C LEU A 137 -0.75 -1.08 0.73
N ASP A 138 -1.57 -1.17 -0.33
CA ASP A 138 -2.03 -2.47 -0.82
C ASP A 138 -0.85 -3.22 -1.45
N SER A 139 -0.57 -4.39 -0.90
CA SER A 139 0.41 -5.32 -1.44
C SER A 139 -0.11 -6.75 -1.42
N GLY A 140 -1.44 -6.91 -1.49
CA GLY A 140 -2.13 -8.20 -1.48
C GLY A 140 -1.80 -9.08 -2.69
N TYR A 141 -1.23 -8.51 -3.75
CA TYR A 141 -0.69 -9.24 -4.90
C TYR A 141 0.69 -9.86 -4.65
N LEU A 142 1.29 -9.65 -3.47
CA LEU A 142 2.54 -10.26 -3.04
C LEU A 142 2.29 -11.35 -1.98
N THR A 143 3.15 -12.36 -1.95
CA THR A 143 3.06 -13.47 -0.99
C THR A 143 4.38 -13.64 -0.22
N PRO A 144 4.38 -13.44 1.11
CA PRO A 144 3.37 -12.69 1.87
C PRO A 144 3.31 -11.23 1.45
N SER A 145 2.21 -10.54 1.74
CA SER A 145 2.10 -9.08 1.57
C SER A 145 3.05 -8.32 2.49
N THR A 146 3.18 -7.01 2.30
CA THR A 146 3.83 -6.11 3.25
C THR A 146 2.80 -5.45 4.17
N ASN A 147 3.30 -4.95 5.29
CA ASN A 147 2.56 -4.15 6.25
C ASN A 147 3.22 -2.78 6.30
N VAL A 148 2.74 -1.86 5.46
CA VAL A 148 3.23 -0.47 5.38
C VAL A 148 2.04 0.47 5.50
N VAL A 149 2.11 1.40 6.44
CA VAL A 149 1.12 2.45 6.65
C VAL A 149 1.76 3.80 6.39
N MET A 150 1.04 4.70 5.72
CA MET A 150 1.45 6.09 5.57
C MET A 150 0.34 7.05 5.99
N TRP A 151 0.67 7.97 6.86
CA TRP A 151 -0.27 8.93 7.43
C TRP A 151 0.44 10.24 7.75
N SER A 152 -0.28 11.35 7.93
CA SER A 152 0.36 12.62 8.26
C SER A 152 -0.14 13.26 9.54
N ASP A 153 0.76 14.02 10.17
CA ASP A 153 0.38 15.12 11.06
C ASP A 153 0.32 16.43 10.25
N SER A 154 0.34 17.58 10.92
CA SER A 154 0.32 18.88 10.24
C SER A 154 1.54 19.14 9.34
N ASN A 155 2.68 18.53 9.65
CA ASN A 155 3.99 18.85 9.07
C ASN A 155 4.53 17.75 8.15
N SER A 156 4.39 16.49 8.55
CA SER A 156 5.11 15.36 7.97
C SER A 156 4.18 14.20 7.62
N VAL A 157 4.54 13.46 6.56
CA VAL A 157 4.04 12.10 6.32
C VAL A 157 4.96 11.13 7.05
N HIS A 158 4.36 10.31 7.89
CA HIS A 158 4.96 9.17 8.58
C HIS A 158 4.76 7.93 7.72
N ILE A 159 5.84 7.23 7.42
CA ILE A 159 5.86 5.93 6.75
C ILE A 159 6.32 4.92 7.80
N GLN A 160 5.45 4.02 8.20
CA GLN A 160 5.73 3.04 9.25
C GLN A 160 5.46 1.63 8.73
N TRP A 161 6.19 0.65 9.24
CA TRP A 161 6.06 -0.73 8.80
C TRP A 161 6.26 -1.73 9.94
N ASP A 162 5.52 -2.84 9.87
CA ASP A 162 5.68 -3.99 10.76
C ASP A 162 5.49 -5.30 9.99
N ASN A 163 6.59 -5.78 9.41
CA ASN A 163 6.72 -7.02 8.66
C ASN A 163 7.25 -8.19 9.51
N ARG A 164 7.36 -8.07 10.84
CA ARG A 164 7.88 -9.15 11.70
C ARG A 164 7.06 -10.44 11.60
N GLY A 165 5.74 -10.32 11.36
CA GLY A 165 4.85 -11.45 11.13
C GLY A 165 4.78 -11.96 9.68
N LYS A 166 5.47 -11.31 8.74
CA LYS A 166 5.41 -11.65 7.31
C LYS A 166 6.46 -12.71 6.97
N LEU A 167 6.03 -13.96 7.10
CA LEU A 167 6.85 -15.14 6.85
C LEU A 167 6.38 -15.87 5.59
N LEU A 168 7.33 -16.39 4.82
CA LEU A 168 7.08 -17.37 3.76
C LEU A 168 7.68 -18.71 4.21
N ASP A 169 6.87 -19.74 4.41
CA ASP A 169 7.29 -21.05 4.94
C ASP A 169 8.21 -20.97 6.18
N GLY A 170 7.85 -20.08 7.11
CA GLY A 170 8.59 -19.83 8.36
C GLY A 170 9.88 -19.01 8.19
N CYS A 171 10.19 -18.54 6.98
CA CYS A 171 11.33 -17.68 6.69
C CYS A 171 10.90 -16.21 6.70
N GLN A 172 11.67 -15.34 7.35
CA GLN A 172 11.45 -13.90 7.31
C GLN A 172 11.58 -13.38 5.87
N THR A 173 10.47 -12.92 5.28
CA THR A 173 10.43 -12.56 3.86
C THR A 173 11.12 -11.23 3.59
N TRP A 174 10.75 -10.19 4.35
CA TRP A 174 11.17 -8.81 4.09
C TRP A 174 12.39 -8.42 4.92
N SER A 175 13.35 -7.70 4.33
CA SER A 175 14.57 -7.24 5.00
C SER A 175 14.25 -6.15 6.04
N ALA A 176 13.34 -5.23 5.71
CA ALA A 176 12.81 -4.21 6.61
C ALA A 176 11.69 -4.78 7.50
N GLN A 177 12.05 -5.27 8.68
CA GLN A 177 11.11 -5.93 9.59
C GLN A 177 10.22 -4.97 10.36
N PHE A 178 10.77 -3.93 10.97
CA PHE A 178 10.02 -2.97 11.77
C PHE A 178 10.70 -1.61 11.73
N GLY A 179 9.94 -0.53 11.71
CA GLY A 179 10.48 0.81 11.79
C GLY A 179 9.54 1.91 11.33
N ALA A 180 10.06 3.13 11.37
CA ALA A 180 9.36 4.34 10.99
C ALA A 180 10.33 5.30 10.30
N TRP A 181 9.80 6.08 9.38
CA TRP A 181 10.48 7.17 8.70
C TRP A 181 9.50 8.32 8.51
N ASN A 182 9.97 9.56 8.57
CA ASN A 182 9.15 10.71 8.27
C ASN A 182 9.78 11.57 7.19
N ILE A 183 8.93 12.16 6.36
CA ILE A 183 9.33 13.17 5.38
C ILE A 183 8.32 14.32 5.39
N PRO A 184 8.75 15.57 5.09
CA PRO A 184 7.84 16.69 4.98
C PRO A 184 6.71 16.40 3.99
N ARG A 185 5.47 16.85 4.27
CA ARG A 185 4.32 16.60 3.39
C ARG A 185 4.54 17.09 1.96
N ALA A 186 5.16 18.26 1.80
CA ALA A 186 5.52 18.80 0.49
C ALA A 186 6.53 17.91 -0.25
N ALA A 187 7.48 17.31 0.47
CA ALA A 187 8.45 16.37 -0.10
C ALA A 187 7.76 15.06 -0.50
N PHE A 188 6.87 14.50 0.33
CA PHE A 188 6.08 13.32 -0.05
C PHE A 188 5.27 13.56 -1.33
N ARG A 189 4.57 14.71 -1.41
CA ARG A 189 3.82 15.08 -2.63
C ARG A 189 4.74 15.14 -3.86
N ALA A 190 5.92 15.74 -3.73
CA ALA A 190 6.89 15.81 -4.81
C ALA A 190 7.43 14.42 -5.21
N GLU A 191 7.61 13.50 -4.25
CA GLU A 191 8.05 12.13 -4.52
C GLU A 191 6.97 11.32 -5.25
N VAL A 192 5.69 11.46 -4.90
CA VAL A 192 4.57 10.82 -5.61
C VAL A 192 4.50 11.33 -7.05
N LEU A 193 4.56 12.65 -7.24
CA LEU A 193 4.60 13.26 -8.58
C LEU A 193 5.80 12.79 -9.38
N GLY A 194 7.01 12.85 -8.80
CA GLY A 194 8.22 12.44 -9.49
C GLY A 194 8.22 10.95 -9.83
N PHE A 195 7.61 10.08 -9.01
CA PHE A 195 7.47 8.66 -9.33
C PHE A 195 6.57 8.45 -10.56
N HIS A 196 5.41 9.11 -10.58
CA HIS A 196 4.51 9.11 -11.72
C HIS A 196 5.20 9.60 -12.99
N GLU A 197 5.82 10.78 -12.95
CA GLU A 197 6.50 11.38 -14.11
C GLU A 197 7.58 10.46 -14.67
N ARG A 198 8.45 9.90 -13.81
CA ARG A 198 9.51 8.98 -14.23
C ARG A 198 8.97 7.72 -14.89
N LEU A 199 7.89 7.14 -14.35
CA LEU A 199 7.31 5.91 -14.92
C LEU A 199 6.63 6.20 -16.25
N VAL A 200 5.81 7.26 -16.30
CA VAL A 200 5.07 7.65 -17.50
C VAL A 200 6.01 8.05 -18.63
N GLU A 201 7.09 8.76 -18.35
CA GLU A 201 8.10 9.12 -19.36
C GLU A 201 8.78 7.87 -19.94
N GLN A 202 9.24 6.94 -19.09
CA GLN A 202 9.83 5.69 -19.57
C GLN A 202 8.84 4.84 -20.36
N MET A 203 7.57 4.82 -19.93
CA MET A 203 6.51 4.13 -20.66
C MET A 203 6.19 4.79 -22.00
N ALA A 204 6.18 6.12 -22.11
CA ALA A 204 6.02 6.81 -23.38
C ALA A 204 7.09 6.39 -24.40
N GLN A 205 8.36 6.32 -23.97
CA GLN A 205 9.44 5.82 -24.81
C GLN A 205 9.25 4.36 -25.21
N ARG A 206 8.81 3.51 -24.27
CA ARG A 206 8.54 2.09 -24.54
C ARG A 206 7.39 1.91 -25.53
N VAL A 207 6.32 2.69 -25.43
CA VAL A 207 5.20 2.68 -26.38
C VAL A 207 5.69 3.03 -27.78
N LEU A 208 6.58 4.01 -27.92
CA LEU A 208 7.19 4.35 -29.21
C LEU A 208 8.05 3.21 -29.78
N GLN A 209 8.89 2.59 -28.94
CA GLN A 209 9.72 1.45 -29.34
C GLN A 209 8.87 0.26 -29.81
N VAL A 210 7.82 -0.09 -29.06
CA VAL A 210 6.91 -1.17 -29.41
C VAL A 210 6.18 -0.87 -30.72
N ALA A 211 5.72 0.36 -30.92
CA ALA A 211 5.12 0.79 -32.19
C ALA A 211 6.10 0.74 -33.38
N GLN A 212 7.41 0.74 -33.14
CA GLN A 212 8.47 0.60 -34.14
C GLN A 212 8.92 -0.87 -34.33
N GLY A 213 8.27 -1.83 -33.66
CA GLY A 213 8.55 -3.26 -33.82
C GLY A 213 9.61 -3.82 -32.86
N ALA A 214 9.78 -3.23 -31.67
CA ALA A 214 10.72 -3.74 -30.67
C ALA A 214 10.34 -5.10 -30.05
N LEU A 215 9.11 -5.58 -30.25
CA LEU A 215 8.66 -6.89 -29.79
C LEU A 215 8.94 -7.98 -30.82
N ALA A 216 9.07 -9.22 -30.36
CA ALA A 216 9.14 -10.38 -31.24
C ALA A 216 7.86 -10.50 -32.09
N GLU A 217 8.00 -10.92 -33.36
CA GLU A 217 6.90 -10.94 -34.36
C GLU A 217 5.70 -11.79 -33.93
N ASN A 218 5.91 -12.79 -33.08
CA ASN A 218 4.85 -13.67 -32.61
C ASN A 218 4.05 -13.07 -31.44
N ILE A 219 4.49 -11.97 -30.83
CA ILE A 219 3.79 -11.33 -29.71
C ILE A 219 2.75 -10.34 -30.24
N ARG A 220 1.48 -10.60 -29.91
CA ARG A 220 0.38 -9.72 -30.25
C ARG A 220 0.29 -8.52 -29.29
N ILE A 221 0.17 -7.32 -29.83
CA ILE A 221 -0.16 -6.13 -29.05
C ILE A 221 -1.01 -5.18 -29.89
N ASP A 222 -2.02 -4.58 -29.26
CA ASP A 222 -2.82 -3.53 -29.87
C ASP A 222 -2.12 -2.18 -29.63
N ILE A 223 -1.52 -1.62 -30.69
CA ILE A 223 -0.77 -0.36 -30.62
C ILE A 223 -1.70 0.85 -30.40
N GLU A 224 -2.93 0.80 -30.92
CA GLU A 224 -3.89 1.88 -30.73
C GLU A 224 -4.38 1.92 -29.30
N GLU A 225 -4.72 0.76 -28.73
CA GLU A 225 -5.06 0.66 -27.31
C GLU A 225 -3.87 1.05 -26.41
N LEU A 226 -2.66 0.61 -26.76
CA LEU A 226 -1.46 0.97 -25.99
C LEU A 226 -1.26 2.50 -25.90
N ARG A 227 -1.49 3.22 -27.00
CA ARG A 227 -1.43 4.69 -27.04
C ARG A 227 -2.57 5.33 -26.25
N ARG A 228 -3.79 4.79 -26.34
CA ARG A 228 -4.94 5.29 -25.56
C ARG A 228 -4.70 5.16 -24.06
N GLU A 229 -4.25 3.99 -23.61
CA GLU A 229 -3.92 3.75 -22.21
C GLU A 229 -2.79 4.67 -21.73
N GLN A 230 -1.74 4.87 -22.53
CA GLN A 230 -0.67 5.82 -22.20
C GLN A 230 -1.20 7.25 -21.93
N LEU A 231 -2.10 7.76 -22.77
CA LEU A 231 -2.73 9.08 -22.59
C LEU A 231 -3.65 9.16 -21.36
N VAL A 232 -4.20 8.03 -20.91
CA VAL A 232 -4.96 7.94 -19.65
C VAL A 232 -3.99 8.00 -18.47
N ARG A 233 -2.89 7.23 -18.52
CA ARG A 233 -1.88 7.16 -17.46
C ARG A 233 -1.11 8.47 -17.27
N GLU A 234 -0.89 9.24 -18.32
CA GLU A 234 -0.33 10.59 -18.24
C GLU A 234 -1.15 11.54 -17.34
N ARG A 235 -2.46 11.30 -17.21
CA ARG A 235 -3.40 12.12 -16.42
C ARG A 235 -3.83 11.47 -15.11
N SER A 236 -3.27 10.32 -14.74
CA SER A 236 -3.71 9.62 -13.52
C SER A 236 -3.32 10.36 -12.24
N ILE A 237 -2.29 11.21 -12.30
CA ILE A 237 -1.83 12.00 -11.16
C ILE A 237 -2.85 13.05 -10.70
N ASP A 238 -3.63 13.59 -11.63
CA ASP A 238 -4.63 14.64 -11.37
C ASP A 238 -5.63 14.15 -10.30
N ARG A 239 -6.05 12.88 -10.40
CA ARG A 239 -6.97 12.28 -9.44
C ARG A 239 -6.38 12.15 -8.03
N ALA A 240 -5.08 11.90 -7.93
CA ALA A 240 -4.41 11.66 -6.66
C ALA A 240 -3.97 12.94 -5.95
N LEU A 241 -3.55 13.97 -6.69
CA LEU A 241 -2.91 15.16 -6.12
C LEU A 241 -3.61 16.49 -6.42
N GLU A 242 -4.57 16.52 -7.35
CA GLU A 242 -5.21 17.76 -7.80
C GLU A 242 -6.72 17.77 -7.57
N LEU A 243 -7.40 16.64 -7.76
CA LEU A 243 -8.81 16.48 -7.43
C LEU A 243 -8.97 16.21 -5.93
N PRO A 244 -9.88 16.90 -5.24
CA PRO A 244 -10.13 16.65 -3.83
C PRO A 244 -10.74 15.24 -3.66
N ALA A 245 -10.00 14.35 -3.01
CA ALA A 245 -10.59 13.15 -2.44
C ALA A 245 -11.62 13.55 -1.38
N PRO A 246 -12.71 12.79 -1.20
CA PRO A 246 -13.64 13.03 -0.10
C PRO A 246 -12.85 12.97 1.23
N PRO A 247 -12.88 14.04 2.04
CA PRO A 247 -12.13 14.05 3.30
C PRO A 247 -12.68 12.97 4.23
N THR A 248 -11.82 12.50 5.13
CA THR A 248 -12.25 11.59 6.18
C THR A 248 -13.18 12.36 7.14
N ASP A 249 -14.35 11.80 7.47
CA ASP A 249 -15.20 12.38 8.52
C ASP A 249 -14.61 12.04 9.89
N TRP A 250 -13.63 12.85 10.32
CA TRP A 250 -12.97 12.68 11.60
C TRP A 250 -13.92 12.76 12.79
N SER A 251 -15.06 13.45 12.66
CA SER A 251 -16.04 13.54 13.74
C SER A 251 -16.78 12.20 13.90
N ALA A 252 -17.18 11.59 12.78
CA ALA A 252 -17.78 10.25 12.76
C ALA A 252 -16.78 9.20 13.28
N VAL A 253 -15.55 9.20 12.80
CA VAL A 253 -14.48 8.29 13.27
C VAL A 253 -14.29 8.41 14.78
N ALA A 254 -14.14 9.63 15.30
CA ALA A 254 -13.93 9.85 16.72
C ALA A 254 -15.16 9.43 17.57
N ALA A 255 -16.38 9.61 17.05
CA ALA A 255 -17.60 9.15 17.71
C ALA A 255 -17.67 7.61 17.75
N ALA A 256 -17.39 6.95 16.62
CA ALA A 256 -17.41 5.50 16.52
C ALA A 256 -16.39 4.84 17.46
N ILE A 257 -15.16 5.37 17.51
CA ILE A 257 -14.12 4.88 18.41
C ILE A 257 -14.52 5.03 19.88
N ARG A 258 -15.09 6.18 20.28
CA ARG A 258 -15.56 6.38 21.67
C ARG A 258 -16.65 5.40 22.06
N GLU A 259 -17.57 5.11 21.15
CA GLU A 259 -18.65 4.14 21.37
C GLU A 259 -18.07 2.72 21.56
N LEU A 260 -17.14 2.29 20.70
CA LEU A 260 -16.46 0.99 20.83
C LEU A 260 -15.68 0.89 22.16
N GLU A 261 -14.96 1.94 22.55
CA GLU A 261 -14.24 1.98 23.84
C GLU A 261 -15.20 1.93 25.04
N ALA A 262 -16.34 2.60 24.97
CA ALA A 262 -17.37 2.54 26.02
C ALA A 262 -17.97 1.13 26.17
N ARG A 263 -18.26 0.45 25.04
CA ARG A 263 -18.73 -0.94 25.02
C ARG A 263 -17.69 -1.88 25.65
N SER A 264 -16.41 -1.69 25.32
CA SER A 264 -15.28 -2.45 25.87
C SER A 264 -15.19 -2.35 27.41
N ALA A 265 -15.39 -1.14 27.94
CA ALA A 265 -15.39 -0.88 29.38
C ALA A 265 -16.61 -1.54 30.06
N GLY A 266 -17.77 -1.54 29.39
CA GLY A 266 -19.00 -2.20 29.84
C GLY A 266 -18.86 -3.73 29.96
N VAL A 267 -18.26 -4.39 28.96
CA VAL A 267 -18.03 -5.84 28.95
C VAL A 267 -17.08 -6.26 30.08
N SER A 268 -16.01 -5.50 30.32
CA SER A 268 -15.07 -5.75 31.42
C SER A 268 -15.73 -5.61 32.80
N SER A 269 -16.69 -4.68 32.94
CA SER A 269 -17.44 -4.50 34.20
C SER A 269 -18.44 -5.64 34.47
N HIS A 270 -19.10 -6.17 33.43
CA HIS A 270 -20.03 -7.29 33.56
C HIS A 270 -19.35 -8.63 33.84
N ALA A 271 -18.13 -8.86 33.32
CA ALA A 271 -17.32 -10.03 33.67
C ALA A 271 -16.94 -10.05 35.16
N LEU A 272 -16.67 -8.88 35.75
CA LEU A 272 -16.38 -8.73 37.18
C LEU A 272 -17.63 -8.92 38.06
N VAL A 273 -18.82 -8.55 37.59
CA VAL A 273 -20.08 -8.73 38.34
C VAL A 273 -20.57 -10.18 38.30
N ARG A 274 -20.30 -10.95 37.25
CA ARG A 274 -20.65 -12.40 37.18
C ARG A 274 -19.71 -13.32 37.97
N GLY A 275 -18.56 -12.81 38.45
CA GLY A 275 -17.64 -13.53 39.32
C GLY A 275 -17.94 -13.40 40.82
N ALA A 276 -19.01 -12.68 41.20
CA ALA A 276 -19.40 -12.45 42.58
C ALA A 276 -20.87 -12.80 42.81
N VAL A 277 -21.18 -14.09 42.86
CA VAL A 277 -22.36 -14.61 43.58
C VAL A 277 -21.89 -15.82 44.42
N PRO A 278 -22.26 -15.91 45.71
CA PRO A 278 -21.67 -16.86 46.67
C PRO A 278 -21.93 -18.34 46.36
#